data_AF-A0A972AU80-F1
#
_entry.id   AF-A0A972AU80-F1
#
_cell.length_a   1.000
_cell.length_b   1.000
_cell.length_c   1.000
_cell.angle_alpha   90.00
_cell.angle_beta   90.00
_cell.angle_gamma   90.00
#
_symmetry.space_group_name_H-M   'P 1'
#
loop_
_entity.id
_entity.type
_entity.pdbx_description
1 polymer ?
#
loop_
_entity_poly.entity_id
_entity_poly.type
_entity_poly.pdbx_seq_one_letter_code
_entity_poly.pdbx_strand_id
1 'polypeptide(L)'
;MNKKANTAIFMIVATVVNLLFVIGFAILGLVIFEKLFSPTSADAGIGMPIALFALCFILPVVLSWLLYNFILKLLSKKFNLEDNLAPIFNRKRRPPRQDDMGSPSVKG
;
A
#
# COMPACT_ATOMS: atom_id res chain seq x y z
N MET A 1 -1.02 -3.72 27.66
CA MET A 1 -1.17 -4.71 26.57
C MET A 1 0.13 -4.78 25.79
N ASN A 2 0.56 -5.98 25.39
CA ASN A 2 1.87 -6.20 24.80
C ASN A 2 1.92 -5.55 23.40
N LYS A 3 2.84 -4.61 23.13
CA LYS A 3 2.91 -3.85 21.86
C LYS A 3 2.94 -4.74 20.61
N LYS A 4 3.40 -5.99 20.76
CA LYS A 4 3.40 -7.03 19.72
C LYS A 4 2.00 -7.46 19.28
N ALA A 5 1.04 -7.53 20.21
CA ALA A 5 -0.34 -7.93 19.90
C ALA A 5 -1.07 -6.87 19.06
N ASN A 6 -0.86 -5.59 19.38
CA ASN A 6 -1.45 -4.48 18.61
C ASN A 6 -0.94 -4.46 17.16
N THR A 7 0.37 -4.71 16.97
CA THR A 7 0.96 -4.84 15.62
C THR A 7 0.39 -6.02 14.85
N ALA A 8 0.20 -7.18 15.50
CA ALA A 8 -0.38 -8.35 14.86
C ALA A 8 -1.84 -8.11 14.41
N ILE A 9 -2.66 -7.50 15.28
CA ILE A 9 -4.04 -7.14 14.96
C ILE A 9 -4.08 -6.16 13.78
N PHE A 10 -3.19 -5.16 13.78
CA PHE A 10 -3.08 -4.22 12.67
C PHE A 10 -2.74 -4.91 11.34
N MET A 11 -1.77 -5.83 11.34
CA MET A 11 -1.43 -6.60 10.14
C MET A 11 -2.62 -7.41 9.62
N ILE A 12 -3.36 -8.07 10.52
CA ILE A 12 -4.55 -8.86 10.16
C ILE A 12 -5.63 -7.95 9.58
N VAL A 13 -5.96 -6.84 10.24
CA VAL A 13 -6.95 -5.87 9.76
C VAL A 13 -6.53 -5.27 8.42
N ALA A 14 -5.26 -4.89 8.27
CA ALA A 14 -4.71 -4.38 7.01
C ALA A 14 -4.85 -5.40 5.87
N THR A 15 -4.61 -6.68 6.15
CA THR A 15 -4.73 -7.77 5.17
C THR A 15 -6.19 -7.98 4.77
N VAL A 16 -7.12 -7.99 5.74
CA VAL A 16 -8.56 -8.11 5.49
C VAL A 16 -9.06 -6.94 4.65
N VAL A 17 -8.67 -5.70 4.99
CA VAL A 17 -9.05 -4.50 4.24
C VAL A 17 -8.49 -4.54 2.81
N ASN A 18 -7.23 -4.95 2.63
CA ASN A 18 -6.64 -5.11 1.29
C ASN A 18 -7.38 -6.19 0.46
N LEU A 19 -7.78 -7.30 1.08
CA LEU A 19 -8.57 -8.34 0.40
C LEU A 19 -9.92 -7.78 -0.07
N LEU A 20 -10.61 -7.01 0.78
CA LEU A 20 -11.87 -6.35 0.39
C LEU A 20 -11.68 -5.39 -0.79
N PHE A 21 -10.56 -4.66 -0.85
CA PHE A 21 -10.26 -3.80 -2.00
C PHE A 21 -10.01 -4.58 -3.26
N VAL A 22 -9.22 -5.66 -3.22
CA VAL A 22 -8.98 -6.50 -4.41
C VAL A 22 -10.30 -7.05 -4.94
N ILE A 23 -11.16 -7.59 -4.07
CA ILE A 23 -12.49 -8.10 -4.45
C ILE A 23 -13.35 -6.97 -5.02
N GLY A 24 -13.42 -5.83 -4.32
CA GLY A 24 -14.22 -4.68 -4.74
C GLY A 24 -13.79 -4.15 -6.11
N PHE A 25 -12.49 -3.98 -6.34
CA PHE A 25 -11.96 -3.52 -7.62
C PHE A 25 -12.12 -4.56 -8.74
N ALA A 26 -12.05 -5.86 -8.43
CA ALA A 26 -12.35 -6.90 -9.42
C ALA A 26 -13.82 -6.83 -9.89
N ILE A 27 -14.76 -6.69 -8.95
CA ILE A 27 -16.19 -6.51 -9.29
C ILE A 27 -16.40 -5.22 -10.09
N LEU A 28 -15.79 -4.11 -9.66
CA LEU A 28 -15.83 -2.84 -10.37
C LEU A 28 -15.30 -2.96 -11.80
N GLY A 29 -14.18 -3.66 -11.99
CA GLY A 29 -13.59 -3.93 -13.30
C GLY A 29 -14.55 -4.71 -14.20
N LEU A 30 -15.21 -5.75 -13.68
CA LEU A 30 -16.20 -6.53 -14.43
C LEU A 30 -17.41 -5.69 -14.83
N VAL A 31 -17.95 -4.87 -13.92
CA VAL A 31 -19.09 -3.99 -14.22
C VAL A 31 -18.71 -2.94 -15.27
N ILE A 32 -17.53 -2.33 -15.16
CA ILE A 32 -17.04 -1.36 -16.15
C ILE A 32 -16.85 -2.03 -17.50
N PHE A 33 -16.28 -3.24 -17.53
CA PHE A 33 -16.09 -4.02 -18.75
C PHE A 33 -17.42 -4.33 -19.42
N GLU A 34 -18.40 -4.88 -18.71
CA GLU A 34 -19.74 -5.14 -19.25
C GLU A 34 -20.38 -3.87 -19.82
N LYS A 35 -20.25 -2.74 -19.13
CA LYS A 35 -20.84 -1.48 -19.55
C LYS A 35 -20.14 -0.85 -20.77
N LEU A 36 -18.81 -0.99 -20.88
CA LEU A 36 -18.04 -0.50 -22.03
C LEU A 36 -18.19 -1.40 -23.27
N PHE A 37 -18.36 -2.71 -23.08
CA PHE A 37 -18.42 -3.70 -24.16
C PHE A 37 -19.85 -4.22 -24.45
N SER A 38 -20.86 -3.56 -23.89
CA SER A 38 -22.26 -3.76 -24.26
C SER A 38 -22.43 -3.66 -25.80
N PRO A 39 -23.28 -4.47 -26.44
CA PRO A 39 -23.15 -4.89 -27.85
C PRO A 39 -23.43 -3.82 -28.92
N THR A 40 -23.39 -2.53 -28.58
CA THR A 40 -23.59 -1.44 -29.54
C THR A 40 -22.36 -1.18 -30.42
N SER A 41 -21.17 -1.64 -30.04
CA SER A 41 -19.94 -1.47 -30.82
C SER A 41 -19.39 -2.81 -31.31
N ALA A 42 -20.08 -3.42 -32.27
CA ALA A 42 -19.64 -4.63 -32.96
C ALA A 42 -18.42 -4.42 -33.89
N ASP A 43 -17.92 -3.18 -34.04
CA ASP A 43 -16.82 -2.82 -34.96
C ASP A 43 -15.43 -2.72 -34.30
N ALA A 44 -15.32 -2.92 -32.98
CA ALA A 44 -14.03 -2.90 -32.29
C ALA A 44 -13.31 -4.24 -32.46
N GLY A 45 -12.29 -4.28 -33.33
CA GLY A 45 -11.50 -5.48 -33.63
C GLY A 45 -11.01 -6.25 -32.38
N ILE A 46 -10.92 -7.58 -32.55
CA ILE A 46 -10.73 -8.62 -31.51
C ILE A 46 -9.56 -8.36 -30.53
N GLY A 47 -8.58 -7.52 -30.88
CA GLY A 47 -7.42 -7.20 -30.02
C GLY A 47 -7.67 -6.19 -28.90
N MET A 48 -8.60 -5.24 -29.08
CA MET A 48 -8.88 -4.18 -28.09
C MET A 48 -9.59 -4.71 -26.81
N PRO A 49 -10.54 -5.67 -26.89
CA PRO A 49 -11.17 -6.29 -25.73
C PRO A 49 -10.19 -7.05 -24.82
N ILE A 50 -9.18 -7.72 -25.39
CA ILE A 50 -8.26 -8.58 -24.63
C ILE A 50 -7.31 -7.76 -23.76
N ALA A 51 -6.77 -6.66 -24.29
CA ALA A 51 -5.88 -5.78 -23.52
C ALA A 51 -6.62 -5.09 -22.36
N LEU A 52 -7.86 -4.64 -22.58
CA LEU A 52 -8.70 -4.05 -21.55
C LEU A 52 -9.15 -5.08 -20.50
N PHE A 53 -9.43 -6.31 -20.93
CA PHE A 53 -9.71 -7.41 -20.01
C PHE A 53 -8.50 -7.73 -19.13
N ALA A 54 -7.29 -7.82 -19.69
CA ALA A 54 -6.06 -8.01 -18.91
C ALA A 54 -5.82 -6.85 -17.93
N LEU A 55 -6.12 -5.62 -18.34
CA LEU A 55 -6.02 -4.44 -17.49
C LEU A 55 -6.97 -4.52 -16.29
N CYS A 56 -8.13 -5.16 -16.41
CA CYS A 56 -9.07 -5.38 -15.30
C CYS A 56 -8.50 -6.25 -14.17
N PHE A 57 -7.42 -7.01 -14.40
CA PHE A 57 -6.73 -7.75 -13.34
C PHE A 57 -5.56 -6.97 -12.73
N ILE A 58 -4.89 -6.13 -13.52
CA ILE A 58 -3.73 -5.34 -13.08
C ILE A 58 -4.18 -4.07 -12.34
N LEU A 59 -5.22 -3.38 -12.83
CA LEU A 59 -5.77 -2.17 -12.22
C LEU A 59 -6.16 -2.36 -10.75
N PRO A 60 -6.92 -3.40 -10.36
CA PRO A 60 -7.27 -3.66 -8.97
C PRO A 60 -6.09 -3.74 -8.02
N VAL A 61 -4.98 -4.35 -8.46
CA VAL A 61 -3.79 -4.50 -7.62
C VAL A 61 -3.14 -3.15 -7.38
N VAL A 62 -2.98 -2.34 -8.44
CA VAL A 62 -2.39 -1.00 -8.33
C VAL A 62 -3.30 -0.06 -7.53
N LEU A 63 -4.61 -0.08 -7.78
CA LEU A 63 -5.60 0.71 -7.05
C LEU A 63 -5.68 0.32 -5.58
N SER A 64 -5.66 -0.99 -5.27
CA SER A 64 -5.63 -1.48 -3.88
C SER A 64 -4.39 -0.99 -3.16
N TRP A 65 -3.22 -1.05 -3.81
CA TRP A 65 -1.97 -0.55 -3.23
C TRP A 65 -2.02 0.95 -2.96
N LEU A 66 -2.48 1.77 -3.92
CA LEU A 66 -2.61 3.21 -3.75
C LEU A 66 -3.59 3.57 -2.63
N LEU A 67 -4.76 2.92 -2.61
CA LEU A 67 -5.80 3.18 -1.62
C LEU A 67 -5.36 2.75 -0.22
N TYR A 68 -4.72 1.59 -0.10
CA TYR A 68 -4.10 1.15 1.15
C TYR A 68 -3.08 2.17 1.67
N ASN A 69 -2.19 2.65 0.81
CA ASN A 69 -1.15 3.60 1.20
C ASN A 69 -1.75 4.97 1.59
N PHE A 70 -2.85 5.37 0.95
CA PHE A 70 -3.61 6.57 1.30
C PHE A 70 -4.31 6.42 2.67
N ILE A 71 -4.99 5.31 2.90
CA ILE A 71 -5.67 5.02 4.17
C ILE A 71 -4.67 4.91 5.32
N LEU A 72 -3.52 4.28 5.10
CA LEU A 72 -2.43 4.25 6.07
C LEU A 72 -1.99 5.65 6.48
N LYS A 73 -1.74 6.55 5.51
CA LYS A 73 -1.37 7.94 5.81
C LYS A 73 -2.46 8.67 6.59
N LEU A 74 -3.72 8.46 6.25
CA LEU A 74 -4.86 9.05 6.97
C LEU A 74 -4.98 8.52 8.40
N LEU A 75 -4.89 7.21 8.59
CA LEU A 75 -4.95 6.59 9.91
C LEU A 75 -3.75 6.99 10.77
N SER A 76 -2.55 7.05 10.20
CA SER A 76 -1.35 7.50 10.92
C SER A 76 -1.52 8.94 11.42
N LYS A 77 -2.10 9.83 10.60
CA LYS A 77 -2.38 11.22 10.99
C LYS A 77 -3.47 11.33 12.06
N LYS A 78 -4.48 10.44 12.05
CA LYS A 78 -5.66 10.54 12.92
C LYS A 78 -5.54 9.75 14.23
N PHE A 79 -4.76 8.67 14.25
CA PHE A 79 -4.67 7.73 15.38
C PHE A 79 -3.27 7.60 15.99
N ASN A 80 -2.25 8.37 15.54
CA ASN A 80 -0.85 8.21 15.97
C ASN A 80 -0.43 6.72 15.98
N LEU A 81 -0.61 6.08 14.83
CA LEU A 81 -0.32 4.65 14.65
C LEU A 81 1.16 4.32 14.96
N GLU A 82 2.06 5.30 14.87
CA GLU A 82 3.48 5.17 15.21
C GLU A 82 3.72 4.76 16.68
N ASP A 83 2.84 5.16 17.60
CA ASP A 83 3.01 4.88 19.04
C ASP A 83 2.48 3.49 19.45
N ASN A 84 1.48 2.99 18.72
CA ASN A 84 0.76 1.76 19.03
C ASN A 84 1.30 0.53 18.29
N LEU A 85 2.03 0.75 17.20
CA LEU A 85 2.70 -0.30 16.46
C LEU A 85 4.11 -0.44 17.03
N ALA A 86 4.47 -1.63 17.52
CA ALA A 86 5.89 -1.97 17.70
C ALA A 86 6.63 -1.62 16.39
N PRO A 87 7.84 -1.04 16.45
CA PRO A 87 8.31 -0.14 15.42
C PRO A 87 8.67 -0.87 14.12
N ILE A 88 7.66 -1.14 13.30
CA ILE A 88 7.78 -1.54 11.90
C ILE A 88 8.33 -0.36 11.08
N PHE A 89 8.09 0.88 11.53
CA PHE A 89 8.54 2.12 10.91
C PHE A 89 9.83 2.72 11.50
N ASN A 90 10.58 2.01 12.35
CA ASN A 90 11.92 2.46 12.77
C ASN A 90 12.90 2.37 11.58
N ARG A 91 12.82 3.36 10.69
CA ARG A 91 13.97 3.82 9.92
C ARG A 91 14.95 4.33 10.96
N LYS A 92 15.74 3.43 11.55
CA LYS A 92 16.88 3.77 12.40
C LYS A 92 17.70 4.76 11.60
N ARG A 93 17.54 6.06 11.90
CA ARG A 93 18.53 7.07 11.52
C ARG A 93 19.80 6.56 12.17
N ARG A 94 20.74 6.08 11.35
CA ARG A 94 22.08 5.75 11.84
C ARG A 94 22.53 6.96 12.65
N PRO A 95 22.90 6.82 13.94
CA PRO A 95 23.55 7.91 14.63
C PRO A 95 24.77 8.32 13.79
N PRO A 96 25.07 9.63 13.66
CA PRO A 96 26.31 10.06 13.03
C PRO A 96 27.45 9.32 13.72
N ARG A 97 28.33 8.69 12.95
CA ARG A 97 29.57 8.10 13.47
C ARG A 97 30.28 9.19 14.27
N GLN A 98 30.53 8.92 15.54
CA GLN A 98 31.18 9.85 16.46
C GLN A 98 32.71 9.73 16.33
N ASP A 99 33.18 9.59 15.08
CA ASP A 99 34.58 9.26 14.76
C ASP A 99 35.36 10.54 14.39
N ASP A 100 34.67 11.69 14.30
CA ASP A 100 35.23 12.97 13.84
C ASP A 100 35.46 13.99 14.97
N MET A 101 35.22 13.62 16.23
CA MET A 101 35.41 14.51 17.39
C MET A 101 36.68 14.15 18.17
N GLY A 102 37.80 14.69 17.70
CA GLY A 102 38.89 15.16 18.56
C GLY A 102 39.88 14.11 19.05
N SER A 103 40.96 13.92 18.28
CA SER A 103 42.25 13.55 18.90
C SER A 103 42.72 14.73 19.77
N PRO A 104 42.98 14.53 21.08
CA PRO A 104 43.65 15.56 21.87
C PRO A 104 45.08 15.69 21.37
N SER A 105 45.42 16.86 20.82
CA SER A 105 46.80 17.26 20.58
C SER A 105 47.53 17.30 21.92
N VAL A 106 48.37 16.29 22.15
CA VAL A 106 49.26 16.19 23.31
C VAL A 106 50.33 17.27 23.16
N LYS A 107 50.37 18.18 24.14
CA LYS A 107 51.45 19.15 24.32
C LYS A 107 52.77 18.40 24.56
N GLY A 108 53.80 18.77 23.80
CA GLY A 108 55.21 18.46 24.03
C GLY A 108 56.03 19.61 23.47
#